data_AF-A0A2E2Q6J8-F1
#
_entry.id   AF-A0A2E2Q6J8-F1
#
_cell.length_a   1.000
_cell.length_b   1.000
_cell.length_c   1.000
_cell.angle_alpha   90.00
_cell.angle_beta   90.00
_cell.angle_gamma   90.00
#
_symmetry.space_group_name_H-M   'P 1'
#
loop_
_entity.id
_entity.type
_entity.pdbx_description
1 polymer ?
#
loop_
_entity_poly.entity_id
_entity_poly.type
_entity_poly.pdbx_seq_one_letter_code
_entity_poly.pdbx_strand_id
1 'polypeptide(L)'
;MRSRGTASSSLLLPVLAVALAPVLVACGGDDSTQTAPAAPTVEVADEPAGDPVTEPADPAPVEEAPSGPSGPSGEEAVAFFRSTEADCAAFAVAVGNDVLPAYYFDEAVAVEDLGNGSWVVADGSGVELVVDLSARVVHGLDGPTGVLPIEYSFGCPEDLYLGSLGE
;
A
#
# COMPACT_ATOMS: atom_id res chain seq x y z
N MET A 1 -24.79 39.91 39.71
CA MET A 1 -24.52 41.20 39.01
C MET A 1 -23.04 41.27 38.65
N ARG A 2 -22.67 41.03 37.39
CA ARG A 2 -21.74 41.86 36.56
C ARG A 2 -21.44 41.13 35.25
N SER A 3 -21.56 41.92 34.20
CA SER A 3 -21.49 41.63 32.77
C SER A 3 -20.06 41.58 32.24
N ARG A 4 -19.86 40.90 31.10
CA ARG A 4 -18.96 41.20 29.94
C ARG A 4 -18.50 39.88 29.31
N GLY A 5 -18.53 39.67 28.00
CA GLY A 5 -18.88 40.52 26.87
C GLY A 5 -18.91 39.65 25.61
N THR A 6 -19.81 39.98 24.71
CA THR A 6 -19.90 39.45 23.35
C THR A 6 -18.72 39.93 22.50
N ALA A 7 -18.10 39.02 21.75
CA ALA A 7 -17.25 39.38 20.63
C ALA A 7 -17.65 38.53 19.42
N SER A 8 -18.53 39.09 18.59
CA SER A 8 -18.69 38.71 17.19
C SER A 8 -17.43 39.08 16.44
N SER A 9 -16.73 38.11 15.89
CA SER A 9 -15.72 38.34 14.85
C SER A 9 -16.28 37.79 13.53
N SER A 10 -16.84 38.67 12.73
CA SER A 10 -17.10 38.44 11.31
C SER A 10 -15.77 38.43 10.57
N LEU A 11 -15.42 37.31 9.95
CA LEU A 11 -14.36 37.24 8.95
C LEU A 11 -14.98 36.84 7.61
N LEU A 12 -15.06 37.83 6.75
CA LEU A 12 -15.28 37.70 5.30
C LEU A 12 -13.96 37.35 4.62
N LEU A 13 -14.06 36.66 3.47
CA LEU A 13 -13.17 36.59 2.29
C LEU A 13 -12.83 35.14 1.90
N PRO A 14 -12.44 34.85 0.64
CA PRO A 14 -13.04 35.23 -0.64
C PRO A 14 -13.25 33.99 -1.53
N VAL A 15 -14.32 33.98 -2.35
CA VAL A 15 -14.52 32.94 -3.37
C VAL A 15 -13.52 33.16 -4.51
N LEU A 16 -12.58 32.22 -4.68
CA LEU A 16 -11.59 32.25 -5.76
C LEU A 16 -11.91 31.11 -6.74
N ALA A 17 -12.59 31.47 -7.83
CA ALA A 17 -12.88 30.57 -8.93
C ALA A 17 -11.64 30.44 -9.83
N VAL A 18 -11.14 29.21 -9.99
CA VAL A 18 -10.10 28.89 -10.97
C VAL A 18 -10.75 28.01 -12.04
N ALA A 19 -10.87 28.56 -13.25
CA ALA A 19 -11.24 27.85 -14.47
C ALA A 19 -10.00 27.74 -15.35
N LEU A 20 -9.54 26.53 -15.68
CA LEU A 20 -8.52 26.27 -16.68
C LEU A 20 -8.88 25.06 -17.55
N ALA A 21 -8.48 25.17 -18.81
CA ALA A 21 -9.07 24.65 -20.04
C ALA A 21 -8.60 23.22 -20.44
N PRO A 22 -9.28 22.56 -21.41
CA PRO A 22 -8.95 21.21 -21.85
C PRO A 22 -7.66 21.15 -22.71
N VAL A 23 -6.81 20.16 -22.43
CA VAL A 23 -5.64 19.79 -23.23
C VAL A 23 -6.04 18.74 -24.27
N LEU A 24 -5.76 19.04 -25.54
CA LEU A 24 -5.91 18.15 -26.69
C LEU A 24 -4.84 17.04 -26.63
N VAL A 25 -5.25 15.78 -26.58
CA VAL A 25 -4.36 14.62 -26.80
C VAL A 25 -4.47 14.17 -28.24
N ALA A 26 -3.32 14.15 -28.92
CA ALA A 26 -3.13 13.59 -30.25
C ALA A 26 -2.98 12.06 -30.14
N CYS A 27 -3.90 11.29 -30.72
CA CYS A 27 -3.71 9.86 -30.93
C CYS A 27 -2.94 9.64 -32.23
N GLY A 28 -1.63 9.47 -32.10
CA GLY A 28 -0.81 8.81 -33.10
C GLY A 28 -1.09 7.30 -33.06
N GLY A 29 -1.30 6.69 -34.23
CA GLY A 29 -1.36 5.24 -34.34
C GLY A 29 0.01 4.61 -34.18
N ASP A 30 0.02 3.32 -33.83
CA ASP A 30 0.91 2.38 -34.48
C ASP A 30 0.35 0.96 -34.40
N ASP A 31 0.62 0.23 -35.47
CA ASP A 31 0.28 -1.13 -35.80
C ASP A 31 1.15 -2.07 -34.97
N SER A 32 0.62 -3.19 -34.47
CA SER A 32 1.47 -4.34 -34.13
C SER A 32 0.68 -5.63 -34.12
N THR A 33 0.63 -6.20 -35.32
CA THR A 33 0.41 -7.62 -35.58
C THR A 33 1.45 -8.44 -34.80
N GLN A 34 1.04 -9.37 -33.92
CA GLN A 34 1.95 -10.40 -33.42
C GLN A 34 1.36 -11.81 -33.48
N THR A 35 2.00 -12.57 -34.36
CA THR A 35 1.84 -13.99 -34.67
C THR A 35 2.22 -14.87 -33.47
N ALA A 36 1.45 -15.96 -33.30
CA ALA A 36 1.68 -17.04 -32.35
C ALA A 36 3.04 -17.74 -32.52
N PRO A 37 3.47 -18.51 -31.50
CA PRO A 37 4.13 -19.77 -31.78
C PRO A 37 3.51 -20.97 -31.06
N ALA A 38 3.59 -22.10 -31.76
CA ALA A 38 3.12 -23.42 -31.40
C ALA A 38 3.99 -24.11 -30.32
N ALA A 39 3.37 -25.04 -29.58
CA ALA A 39 4.04 -26.07 -28.80
C ALA A 39 4.84 -27.04 -29.71
N PRO A 40 5.83 -27.77 -29.16
CA PRO A 40 5.50 -29.17 -28.86
C PRO A 40 6.13 -29.76 -27.58
N THR A 41 5.42 -30.78 -27.11
CA THR A 41 5.69 -31.84 -26.12
C THR A 41 7.05 -32.54 -26.24
N VAL A 42 7.68 -32.85 -25.10
CA VAL A 42 8.59 -34.00 -24.95
C VAL A 42 8.33 -34.68 -23.60
N GLU A 43 7.79 -35.90 -23.65
CA GLU A 43 7.81 -36.85 -22.53
C GLU A 43 9.19 -37.50 -22.43
N VAL A 44 9.73 -37.60 -21.22
CA VAL A 44 10.85 -38.50 -20.91
C VAL A 44 10.50 -39.25 -19.63
N ALA A 45 10.25 -40.55 -19.78
CA ALA A 45 10.31 -41.53 -18.70
C ALA A 45 11.66 -42.26 -18.79
N ASP A 46 12.38 -42.41 -17.68
CA ASP A 46 12.90 -43.70 -17.16
C ASP A 46 13.76 -43.46 -15.89
N GLU A 47 13.33 -44.04 -14.77
CA GLU A 47 14.18 -44.41 -13.60
C GLU A 47 14.99 -45.68 -13.95
N PRO A 48 16.03 -46.18 -13.22
CA PRO A 48 16.11 -46.16 -11.74
C PRO A 48 17.52 -46.05 -11.10
N ALA A 49 17.48 -45.89 -9.77
CA ALA A 49 18.39 -46.42 -8.74
C ALA A 49 19.92 -46.26 -8.90
N GLY A 50 20.46 -45.32 -8.13
CA GLY A 50 21.85 -45.32 -7.70
C GLY A 50 21.96 -44.57 -6.36
N ASP A 51 21.93 -45.31 -5.25
CA ASP A 51 22.29 -44.82 -3.93
C ASP A 51 23.81 -44.89 -3.74
N PRO A 52 24.52 -43.75 -3.66
CA PRO A 52 25.73 -43.68 -2.85
C PRO A 52 25.36 -43.07 -1.50
N VAL A 53 25.41 -43.91 -0.46
CA VAL A 53 25.48 -43.49 0.95
C VAL A 53 26.56 -42.41 1.06
N THR A 54 26.11 -41.16 1.19
CA THR A 54 26.96 -40.02 1.51
C THR A 54 26.84 -39.81 3.00
N GLU A 55 27.96 -40.03 3.69
CA GLU A 55 28.17 -39.70 5.11
C GLU A 55 27.64 -38.28 5.40
N PRO A 56 26.81 -38.06 6.44
CA PRO A 56 26.43 -36.70 6.81
C PRO A 56 27.67 -36.00 7.34
N ALA A 57 28.31 -35.21 6.48
CA ALA A 57 29.22 -34.18 6.95
C ALA A 57 28.39 -33.24 7.84
N ASP A 58 28.75 -33.20 9.11
CA ASP A 58 28.26 -32.26 10.11
C ASP A 58 28.39 -30.84 9.54
N PRO A 59 27.30 -30.13 9.18
CA PRO A 59 27.43 -28.76 8.74
C PRO A 59 27.82 -27.96 9.96
N ALA A 60 29.08 -27.51 9.99
CA ALA A 60 29.53 -26.49 10.92
C ALA A 60 28.48 -25.36 10.97
N PRO A 61 28.21 -24.75 12.14
CA PRO A 61 27.28 -23.65 12.24
C PRO A 61 27.75 -22.58 11.25
N VAL A 62 26.97 -22.39 10.19
CA VAL A 62 27.12 -21.24 9.32
C VAL A 62 26.79 -20.04 10.20
N GLU A 63 27.81 -19.34 10.67
CA GLU A 63 27.65 -17.98 11.15
C GLU A 63 27.05 -17.21 9.97
N GLU A 64 25.74 -16.96 10.03
CA GLU A 64 25.10 -16.01 9.15
C GLU A 64 25.88 -14.70 9.29
N ALA A 65 26.55 -14.31 8.21
CA ALA A 65 27.15 -12.99 8.11
C ALA A 65 26.06 -11.97 8.47
N PRO A 66 26.39 -10.90 9.22
CA PRO A 66 25.41 -9.89 9.55
C PRO A 66 24.83 -9.39 8.24
N SER A 67 23.54 -9.67 8.05
CA SER A 67 22.74 -9.16 6.94
C SER A 67 23.07 -7.68 6.78
N GLY A 68 23.26 -7.23 5.53
CA GLY A 68 23.54 -5.84 5.19
C GLY A 68 22.53 -4.87 5.84
N PRO A 69 22.70 -3.54 5.68
CA PRO A 69 21.93 -2.54 6.41
C PRO A 69 20.45 -2.94 6.45
N SER A 70 19.98 -3.31 7.64
CA SER A 70 18.63 -3.81 7.83
C SER A 70 17.69 -2.72 7.30
N GLY A 71 16.97 -3.03 6.23
CA GLY A 71 15.90 -2.16 5.74
C GLY A 71 14.90 -1.88 6.87
N PRO A 72 14.00 -0.90 6.69
CA PRO A 72 13.02 -0.60 7.72
C PRO A 72 12.18 -1.86 8.01
N SER A 73 11.93 -2.11 9.29
CA SER A 73 11.34 -3.38 9.74
C SER A 73 9.83 -3.40 9.58
N GLY A 74 9.22 -4.59 9.66
CA GLY A 74 7.77 -4.75 9.65
C GLY A 74 7.09 -4.00 10.81
N GLU A 75 7.74 -3.91 11.98
CA GLU A 75 7.23 -3.08 13.08
C GLU A 75 7.18 -1.59 12.73
N GLU A 76 8.12 -1.09 11.92
CA GLU A 76 8.12 0.29 11.44
C GLU A 76 6.98 0.53 10.45
N ALA A 77 6.70 -0.45 9.57
CA ALA A 77 5.57 -0.40 8.65
C ALA A 77 4.22 -0.35 9.40
N VAL A 78 4.04 -1.21 10.40
CA VAL A 78 2.84 -1.21 11.26
C VAL A 78 2.74 0.09 12.06
N ALA A 79 3.85 0.60 12.59
CA ALA A 79 3.85 1.86 13.33
C ALA A 79 3.47 3.04 12.43
N PHE A 80 3.95 3.07 11.20
CA PHE A 80 3.53 4.07 10.21
C PHE A 80 2.04 3.95 9.90
N PHE A 81 1.57 2.74 9.58
CA PHE A 81 0.16 2.49 9.30
C PHE A 81 -0.73 2.95 10.45
N ARG A 82 -0.38 2.64 11.70
CA ARG A 82 -1.13 3.12 12.88
C ARG A 82 -1.08 4.64 13.03
N SER A 83 0.02 5.27 12.65
CA SER A 83 0.15 6.73 12.76
C SER A 83 -0.80 7.50 11.85
N THR A 84 -1.33 6.88 10.78
CA THR A 84 -2.25 7.51 9.83
C THR A 84 -3.69 7.60 10.34
N GLU A 85 -4.05 6.87 11.41
CA GLU A 85 -5.43 6.79 11.92
C GLU A 85 -6.04 8.18 12.13
N ALA A 86 -5.30 9.08 12.78
CA ALA A 86 -5.78 10.42 13.08
C ALA A 86 -6.01 11.26 11.82
N ASP A 87 -5.16 11.09 10.79
CA ASP A 87 -5.29 11.79 9.51
C ASP A 87 -6.49 11.26 8.72
N CYS A 88 -6.71 9.95 8.69
CA CYS A 88 -7.91 9.34 8.10
C CYS A 88 -9.18 9.80 8.83
N ALA A 89 -9.21 9.72 10.16
CA ALA A 89 -10.36 10.16 10.95
C ALA A 89 -10.70 11.64 10.72
N ALA A 90 -9.68 12.50 10.67
CA ALA A 90 -9.87 13.93 10.37
C ALA A 90 -10.41 14.16 8.96
N PHE A 91 -9.88 13.43 7.97
CA PHE A 91 -10.34 13.50 6.58
C PHE A 91 -11.79 13.06 6.45
N ALA A 92 -12.16 11.88 6.96
CA ALA A 92 -13.52 11.34 6.91
C ALA A 92 -14.54 12.34 7.48
N VAL A 93 -14.25 12.93 8.65
CA VAL A 93 -15.09 13.98 9.26
C VAL A 93 -15.19 15.22 8.37
N ALA A 94 -14.10 15.65 7.75
CA ALA A 94 -14.08 16.84 6.91
C ALA A 94 -14.92 16.68 5.63
N VAL A 95 -14.95 15.48 5.04
CA VAL A 95 -15.71 15.18 3.82
C VAL A 95 -17.11 14.63 4.08
N GLY A 96 -17.47 14.38 5.34
CA GLY A 96 -18.81 13.91 5.74
C GLY A 96 -19.02 12.39 5.60
N ASN A 97 -17.93 11.62 5.62
CA ASN A 97 -17.95 10.15 5.58
C ASN A 97 -17.82 9.56 6.98
N ASP A 98 -18.11 8.26 7.09
CA ASP A 98 -17.92 7.50 8.33
C ASP A 98 -16.42 7.35 8.64
N VAL A 99 -16.08 7.52 9.92
CA VAL A 99 -14.71 7.32 10.41
C VAL A 99 -14.43 5.81 10.48
N LEU A 100 -13.27 5.38 9.96
CA LEU A 100 -12.85 3.98 10.08
C LEU A 100 -12.76 3.58 11.55
N PRO A 101 -13.26 2.39 11.93
CA PRO A 101 -13.11 1.90 13.29
C PRO A 101 -11.63 1.74 13.69
N ALA A 102 -11.28 2.11 14.93
CA ALA A 102 -9.91 2.04 15.44
C ALA A 102 -9.26 0.64 15.32
N TYR A 103 -10.06 -0.43 15.39
CA TYR A 103 -9.53 -1.79 15.29
C TYR A 103 -8.81 -2.06 13.96
N TYR A 104 -9.16 -1.36 12.86
CA TYR A 104 -8.43 -1.47 11.59
C TYR A 104 -6.94 -1.15 11.79
N PHE A 105 -6.62 -0.16 12.61
CA PHE A 105 -5.25 0.30 12.86
C PHE A 105 -4.60 -0.43 14.05
N ASP A 106 -5.29 -0.49 15.20
CA ASP A 106 -4.74 -1.02 16.45
C ASP A 106 -4.34 -2.50 16.35
N GLU A 107 -5.08 -3.28 15.56
CA GLU A 107 -4.86 -4.72 15.40
C GLU A 107 -4.02 -5.06 14.15
N ALA A 108 -3.51 -4.05 13.43
CA ALA A 108 -2.73 -4.26 12.22
C ALA A 108 -1.42 -5.02 12.48
N VAL A 109 -1.02 -5.87 11.53
CA VAL A 109 0.18 -6.71 11.58
C VAL A 109 0.93 -6.70 10.25
N ALA A 110 2.26 -6.75 10.30
CA ALA A 110 3.07 -6.96 9.11
C ALA A 110 2.99 -8.43 8.68
N VAL A 111 2.76 -8.65 7.38
CA VAL A 111 2.55 -9.97 6.79
C VAL A 111 3.74 -10.40 5.94
N GLU A 112 4.21 -9.51 5.05
CA GLU A 112 5.24 -9.82 4.07
C GLU A 112 6.17 -8.62 3.85
N ASP A 113 7.49 -8.87 3.78
CA ASP A 113 8.49 -7.91 3.34
C ASP A 113 8.58 -7.94 1.81
N LEU A 114 8.26 -6.82 1.15
CA LEU A 114 8.36 -6.71 -0.31
C LEU A 114 9.72 -6.16 -0.76
N GLY A 115 10.59 -5.81 0.18
CA GLY A 115 11.85 -5.12 -0.05
C GLY A 115 11.66 -3.63 -0.37
N ASN A 116 12.78 -2.92 -0.57
CA ASN A 116 12.79 -1.48 -0.88
C ASN A 116 12.04 -0.58 0.11
N GLY A 117 11.89 -1.03 1.36
CA GLY A 117 11.14 -0.32 2.39
C GLY A 117 9.63 -0.43 2.26
N SER A 118 9.13 -1.40 1.48
CA SER A 118 7.71 -1.70 1.35
C SER A 118 7.34 -2.98 2.08
N TRP A 119 6.18 -2.99 2.71
CA TRP A 119 5.66 -4.12 3.49
C TRP A 119 4.18 -4.32 3.21
N VAL A 120 3.73 -5.57 3.13
CA VAL A 120 2.32 -5.90 3.24
C VAL A 120 1.94 -5.85 4.71
N VAL A 121 0.91 -5.07 5.03
CA VAL A 121 0.29 -4.97 6.34
C VAL A 121 -1.16 -5.41 6.22
N ALA A 122 -1.57 -6.38 7.03
CA ALA A 122 -2.97 -6.72 7.21
C ALA A 122 -3.54 -5.85 8.33
N ASP A 123 -4.66 -5.19 8.07
CA ASP A 123 -5.40 -4.43 9.06
C ASP A 123 -6.15 -5.35 10.05
N GLY A 124 -6.80 -4.77 11.06
CA GLY A 124 -7.59 -5.55 12.03
C GLY A 124 -8.82 -6.26 11.46
N SER A 125 -9.22 -5.96 10.23
CA SER A 125 -10.28 -6.68 9.50
C SER A 125 -9.73 -7.81 8.62
N GLY A 126 -8.40 -7.89 8.47
CA GLY A 126 -7.70 -8.83 7.59
C GLY A 126 -7.53 -8.35 6.14
N VAL A 127 -7.81 -7.08 5.85
CA VAL A 127 -7.56 -6.48 4.54
C VAL A 127 -6.07 -6.16 4.42
N GLU A 128 -5.46 -6.62 3.32
CA GLU A 128 -4.04 -6.43 3.04
C GLU A 128 -3.81 -5.15 2.23
N LEU A 129 -2.88 -4.34 2.72
CA LEU A 129 -2.42 -3.10 2.10
C LEU A 129 -0.91 -3.09 2.05
N VAL A 130 -0.35 -2.37 1.08
CA VAL A 130 1.09 -2.12 1.03
C VAL A 130 1.39 -0.79 1.71
N VAL A 131 2.32 -0.83 2.65
CA VAL A 131 2.93 0.33 3.28
C VAL A 131 4.29 0.57 2.63
N ASP A 132 4.45 1.70 1.94
CA ASP A 132 5.74 2.15 1.40
C ASP A 132 6.34 3.19 2.35
N LEU A 133 7.35 2.79 3.12
CA LEU A 133 8.04 3.65 4.07
C LEU A 133 8.98 4.67 3.41
N SER A 134 9.44 4.39 2.19
CA SER A 134 10.29 5.29 1.41
C SER A 134 9.47 6.49 0.90
N ALA A 135 8.27 6.23 0.40
CA ALA A 135 7.34 7.25 -0.07
C ALA A 135 6.42 7.80 1.03
N ARG A 136 6.33 7.12 2.19
CA ARG A 136 5.44 7.46 3.32
C ARG A 136 3.98 7.48 2.90
N VAL A 137 3.55 6.42 2.20
CA VAL A 137 2.19 6.23 1.69
C VAL A 137 1.71 4.81 1.93
N VAL A 138 0.41 4.61 1.80
CA VAL A 138 -0.27 3.31 1.83
C VAL A 138 -0.99 3.13 0.49
N HIS A 139 -1.02 1.92 -0.07
CA HIS A 139 -1.77 1.63 -1.28
C HIS A 139 -2.27 0.19 -1.33
N GLY A 140 -3.16 -0.12 -2.28
CA GLY A 140 -3.61 -1.50 -2.53
C GLY A 140 -2.49 -2.41 -3.03
N LEU A 141 -2.72 -3.73 -2.99
CA LEU A 141 -1.76 -4.74 -3.48
C LEU A 141 -1.45 -4.59 -4.98
N ASP A 142 -2.40 -4.05 -5.76
CA ASP A 142 -2.24 -3.78 -7.19
C ASP A 142 -1.34 -2.56 -7.49
N GLY A 143 -0.82 -1.91 -6.45
CA GLY A 143 0.08 -0.75 -6.54
C GLY A 143 -0.63 0.60 -6.33
N PRO A 144 0.11 1.71 -6.40
CA PRO A 144 -0.38 3.06 -6.06
C PRO A 144 -1.41 3.61 -7.05
N THR A 145 -1.49 3.05 -8.26
CA THR A 145 -2.52 3.37 -9.26
C THR A 145 -3.61 2.30 -9.34
N GLY A 146 -3.55 1.29 -8.47
CA GLY A 146 -4.50 0.18 -8.42
C GLY A 146 -5.76 0.54 -7.65
N VAL A 147 -6.60 -0.48 -7.39
CA VAL A 147 -7.82 -0.30 -6.62
C VAL A 147 -7.48 -0.30 -5.13
N LEU A 148 -7.95 0.73 -4.43
CA LEU A 148 -7.89 0.79 -2.98
C LEU A 148 -9.20 0.24 -2.40
N PRO A 149 -9.18 -0.49 -1.27
CA PRO A 149 -10.42 -0.93 -0.63
C PRO A 149 -11.33 0.25 -0.29
N ILE A 150 -12.64 0.00 -0.32
CA ILE A 150 -13.65 1.07 -0.30
C ILE A 150 -13.58 1.90 0.97
N GLU A 151 -13.31 1.26 2.10
CA GLU A 151 -13.19 1.89 3.42
C GLU A 151 -12.13 2.99 3.40
N TYR A 152 -10.96 2.68 2.87
CA TYR A 152 -9.82 3.61 2.80
C TYR A 152 -9.99 4.67 1.72
N SER A 153 -10.65 4.33 0.60
CA SER A 153 -10.89 5.27 -0.50
C SER A 153 -11.80 6.44 -0.12
N PHE A 154 -12.72 6.22 0.82
CA PHE A 154 -13.63 7.26 1.30
C PHE A 154 -13.21 7.83 2.66
N GLY A 155 -12.45 7.09 3.45
CA GLY A 155 -12.11 7.47 4.82
C GLY A 155 -10.68 7.97 5.02
N CYS A 156 -9.83 7.95 4.00
CA CYS A 156 -8.45 8.42 4.11
C CYS A 156 -8.08 9.42 3.00
N PRO A 157 -7.14 10.35 3.26
CA PRO A 157 -6.72 11.35 2.29
C PRO A 157 -5.94 10.72 1.12
N GLU A 158 -6.23 11.18 -0.10
CA GLU A 158 -5.67 10.65 -1.36
C GLU A 158 -4.16 10.85 -1.52
N ASP A 159 -3.56 11.80 -0.80
CA ASP A 159 -2.10 11.99 -0.77
C ASP A 159 -1.37 10.96 0.11
N LEU A 160 -2.10 10.28 1.00
CA LEU A 160 -1.56 9.31 1.95
C LEU A 160 -1.95 7.87 1.59
N TYR A 161 -3.18 7.69 1.09
CA TYR A 161 -3.71 6.41 0.63
C TYR A 161 -3.93 6.46 -0.88
N LEU A 162 -3.01 5.86 -1.62
CA LEU A 162 -2.99 5.90 -3.08
C LEU A 162 -3.82 4.78 -3.68
N GLY A 163 -4.63 5.14 -4.67
CA GLY A 163 -5.40 4.20 -5.49
C GLY A 163 -6.68 4.84 -6.01
N SER A 164 -7.40 4.09 -6.84
CA SER A 164 -8.72 4.46 -7.34
C SER A 164 -9.81 3.66 -6.65
N LEU A 165 -11.04 4.16 -6.73
CA LEU A 165 -12.23 3.37 -6.42
C LEU A 165 -12.35 2.22 -7.44
N GLY A 166 -12.60 1.01 -6.94
CA GLY A 166 -12.98 -0.13 -7.78
C GLY A 166 -14.37 0.08 -8.39
N GLU A 167 -14.60 -0.52 -9.56
CA GLU A 167 -15.90 -0.51 -10.27
C GLU A 167 -16.97 -1.39 -9.60
#